data_AF-A0A972CH42-F1
#
_entry.id   AF-A0A972CH42-F1
#
_cell.length_a   1.000
_cell.length_b   1.000
_cell.length_c   1.000
_cell.angle_alpha   90.00
_cell.angle_beta   90.00
_cell.angle_gamma   90.00
#
_symmetry.space_group_name_H-M   'P 1'
#
loop_
_entity.id
_entity.type
_entity.pdbx_description
1 polymer ?
#
loop_
_entity_poly.entity_id
_entity_poly.type
_entity_poly.pdbx_seq_one_letter_code
_entity_poly.pdbx_strand_id
1 'polypeptide(L)' 'MSGVSKLIWLILIIGFAAMEFPGVLFFHDKVEPFIFGLPFIYGYIIILWAIMCIVLFYAYRVNWGEGNSEGGEKK' A
#
# COMPACT_ATOMS: atom_id res chain seq x y z
N MET A 1 -18.32 -5.59 7.08
CA MET A 1 -16.99 -5.82 6.47
C MET A 1 -16.44 -7.14 6.98
N SER A 2 -16.11 -8.08 6.09
CA SER A 2 -15.46 -9.34 6.47
C SER A 2 -14.09 -9.07 7.12
N GLY A 3 -13.57 -10.01 7.91
CA GLY A 3 -12.24 -9.88 8.53
C GLY A 3 -11.14 -9.68 7.48
N VAL A 4 -11.26 -10.37 6.34
CA VAL A 4 -10.35 -10.23 5.19
C VAL A 4 -10.43 -8.82 4.60
N SER A 5 -11.64 -8.24 4.47
CA SER A 5 -11.78 -6.88 3.94
C SER A 5 -11.12 -5.82 4.82
N LYS A 6 -11.20 -5.96 6.14
CA LYS A 6 -10.52 -5.05 7.08
C LYS A 6 -9.01 -5.20 7.01
N LEU A 7 -8.51 -6.43 6.83
CA LEU A 7 -7.09 -6.70 6.69
C LEU A 7 -6.52 -6.05 5.42
N ILE A 8 -7.21 -6.20 4.28
CA ILE A 8 -6.79 -5.56 3.02
C ILE A 8 -6.77 -4.04 3.17
N TRP A 9 -7.81 -3.46 3.79
CA TRP A 9 -7.84 -2.02 4.09
C TRP A 9 -6.64 -1.55 4.93
N LEU A 10 -6.32 -2.29 6.00
CA LEU A 10 -5.21 -1.97 6.88
C LEU A 10 -3.86 -2.06 6.16
N ILE A 11 -3.66 -3.10 5.35
CA ILE A 11 -2.45 -3.27 4.54
C ILE A 11 -2.32 -2.16 3.51
N LEU A 12 -3.41 -1.75 2.86
CA LEU A 12 -3.37 -0.66 1.88
C LEU A 12 -3.01 0.68 2.52
N ILE A 13 -3.63 1.03 3.66
CA ILE A 13 -3.32 2.28 4.38
C ILE A 13 -1.84 2.31 4.78
N ILE A 14 -1.34 1.22 5.37
CA ILE A 14 0.06 1.13 5.79
C ILE A 14 1.00 1.18 4.58
N GLY A 15 0.68 0.45 3.51
CA GLY A 15 1.50 0.40 2.30
C GLY A 15 1.58 1.74 1.57
N PHE A 16 0.46 2.48 1.49
CA PHE A 16 0.46 3.83 0.93
C PHE A 16 1.19 4.82 1.84
N ALA A 17 0.98 4.78 3.16
CA ALA A 17 1.70 5.64 4.10
C ALA A 17 3.22 5.42 4.04
N ALA A 18 3.64 4.16 3.93
CA ALA A 18 5.05 3.81 3.77
C ALA A 18 5.65 4.31 2.44
N MET A 19 4.85 4.33 1.37
CA MET A 19 5.28 4.82 0.05
C MET A 19 5.26 6.34 -0.06
N GLU A 20 4.35 7.02 0.62
CA GLU A 20 4.21 8.48 0.58
C GLU A 20 5.25 9.18 1.46
N PHE A 21 5.66 8.55 2.57
CA PHE A 21 6.61 9.11 3.52
C PHE A 21 7.87 8.24 3.72
N PRO A 22 8.59 7.84 2.66
CA PRO A 22 9.85 7.13 2.79
C PRO A 22 10.87 8.00 3.56
N GLY A 23 10.79 9.31 3.37
CA GLY A 23 11.69 10.26 4.00
C GLY A 23 11.52 10.36 5.51
N VAL A 24 10.27 10.29 5.98
CA VAL A 24 9.99 10.25 7.42
C VAL A 24 10.56 8.96 8.01
N LEU A 25 10.34 7.80 7.36
CA LEU A 25 10.76 6.51 7.90
C LEU A 25 12.28 6.31 7.98
N PHE A 26 13.05 6.85 7.03
CA PHE A 26 14.49 6.58 6.93
C PHE A 26 15.38 7.79 7.26
N PHE A 27 14.87 9.02 7.21
CA PHE A 27 15.66 10.25 7.38
C PHE A 27 15.15 11.13 8.53
N HIS A 28 14.90 10.52 9.69
CA HIS A 28 14.46 11.24 10.91
C HIS A 28 15.43 12.34 11.36
N ASP A 29 16.75 12.09 11.33
CA ASP A 29 17.77 12.99 11.91
C ASP A 29 18.94 13.31 10.97
N LYS A 30 18.84 12.98 9.67
CA LYS A 30 19.91 13.25 8.70
C LYS A 30 19.37 13.90 7.42
N VAL A 31 19.89 15.09 7.13
CA VAL A 31 19.60 15.86 5.90
C VAL A 31 20.18 15.17 4.65
N GLU A 32 21.22 14.35 4.82
CA GLU A 32 21.94 13.71 3.72
C GLU A 32 21.83 12.16 3.81
N PRO A 33 21.24 11.50 2.79
CA PRO A 33 21.15 10.04 2.74
C PRO A 33 22.55 9.45 2.49
N PHE A 34 23.26 9.11 3.58
CA PHE A 34 24.68 8.78 3.56
C PHE A 34 25.05 7.44 2.89
N ILE A 35 24.07 6.56 2.66
CA ILE A 35 24.29 5.25 2.02
C ILE A 35 23.21 5.06 0.95
N PHE A 36 23.63 5.16 -0.33
CA PHE A 36 22.82 4.99 -1.56
C PHE A 36 21.77 6.06 -1.94
N GLY A 37 21.62 7.16 -1.21
CA GLY A 37 20.97 8.37 -1.72
C GLY A 37 19.57 8.18 -2.35
N LEU A 38 19.36 8.87 -3.48
CA LEU A 38 18.19 8.74 -4.35
C LEU A 38 17.96 7.30 -4.85
N PRO A 39 18.97 6.57 -5.36
CA PRO A 39 18.80 5.19 -5.82
C PRO A 39 18.17 4.23 -4.78
N PHE A 40 18.53 4.38 -3.51
CA PHE A 40 17.92 3.59 -2.43
C PHE A 40 16.43 3.86 -2.27
N ILE A 41 16.04 5.14 -2.26
CA ILE A 41 14.63 5.54 -2.14
C ILE A 41 13.84 5.00 -3.32
N TYR A 42 14.36 5.10 -4.54
CA TYR A 42 13.68 4.53 -5.72
C TYR A 42 13.55 3.02 -5.63
N GLY A 43 14.60 2.30 -5.20
CA GLY A 43 14.53 0.85 -4.98
C GLY A 43 13.48 0.48 -3.94
N TYR A 44 13.44 1.19 -2.82
CA TYR A 44 12.44 1.02 -1.78
C TYR A 44 11.01 1.24 -2.31
N ILE A 45 10.78 2.33 -3.03
CA ILE A 45 9.47 2.66 -3.62
C ILE A 45 9.05 1.59 -4.64
N ILE A 46 9.96 1.11 -5.49
CA ILE A 46 9.66 0.06 -6.47
C ILE A 46 9.27 -1.26 -5.77
N ILE A 47 9.97 -1.63 -4.69
CA ILE A 47 9.65 -2.85 -3.92
C ILE A 47 8.28 -2.71 -3.25
N LEU A 48 8.01 -1.59 -2.57
CA LEU A 48 6.69 -1.33 -1.98
C LEU A 48 5.59 -1.31 -3.03
N TRP A 49 5.85 -0.70 -4.19
CA TRP A 49 4.90 -0.65 -5.29
C TRP A 49 4.57 -2.06 -5.79
N ALA A 50 5.58 -2.92 -5.97
CA ALA A 50 5.36 -4.31 -6.35
C ALA A 50 4.50 -5.07 -5.31
N ILE A 51 4.77 -4.85 -4.02
CA ILE A 51 3.96 -5.42 -2.92
C ILE A 51 2.51 -4.93 -3.03
N MET A 52 2.30 -3.63 -3.24
CA MET A 52 0.96 -3.05 -3.39
C MET A 52 0.21 -3.59 -4.61
N CYS A 53 0.89 -3.82 -5.73
CA CYS A 53 0.31 -4.49 -6.89
C CYS A 53 -0.14 -5.91 -6.55
N ILE A 54 0.65 -6.67 -5.80
CA ILE A 54 0.27 -8.03 -5.36
C ILE A 54 -0.94 -7.98 -4.43
N VAL A 55 -0.97 -7.04 -3.48
CA VAL A 55 -2.10 -6.85 -2.55
C VAL A 55 -3.37 -6.50 -3.31
N LEU A 56 -3.31 -5.60 -4.28
CA LEU A 56 -4.45 -5.23 -5.11
C LEU A 56 -4.90 -6.38 -6.02
N PHE A 57 -3.96 -7.15 -6.57
CA PHE A 57 -4.28 -8.35 -7.35
C PHE A 57 -4.98 -9.41 -6.49
N TYR A 58 -4.50 -9.62 -5.26
CA TYR A 58 -5.16 -10.51 -4.31
C TYR A 58 -6.56 -9.99 -3.94
N ALA A 59 -6.69 -8.68 -3.68
CA ALA A 59 -7.97 -8.03 -3.40
C ALA A 59 -8.97 -8.24 -4.54
N TYR A 60 -8.54 -8.10 -5.79
CA TYR A 60 -9.35 -8.39 -6.97
C TYR A 60 -9.79 -9.87 -7.00
N ARG A 61 -8.89 -10.81 -6.72
CA ARG A 61 -9.22 -12.24 -6.71
C ARG A 61 -10.24 -12.65 -5.66
N VAL A 62 -10.27 -11.94 -4.52
CA VAL A 62 -11.25 -12.20 -3.45
C VAL A 62 -12.50 -11.32 -3.56
N ASN A 63 -12.68 -10.66 -4.71
CA ASN A 63 -13.76 -9.71 -5.00
C ASN A 63 -13.92 -8.64 -3.91
N TRP A 64 -12.79 -8.14 -3.42
CA TRP A 64 -12.77 -7.14 -2.36
C TRP A 64 -13.40 -5.84 -2.85
N GLY A 65 -14.51 -5.44 -2.22
CA GLY A 65 -15.30 -4.29 -2.63
C GLY A 65 -16.73 -4.65 -3.05
N GLU A 66 -17.01 -5.93 -3.33
CA GLU A 66 -18.37 -6.44 -3.37
C GLU A 66 -18.95 -6.42 -1.95
N GLY A 67 -19.69 -5.35 -1.66
CA GLY A 67 -20.62 -5.38 -0.55
C GLY A 67 -21.62 -6.49 -0.80
N ASN A 68 -21.95 -7.27 0.24
CA ASN A 68 -23.26 -7.92 0.28
C ASN A 68 -24.29 -6.88 -0.18
N SER A 69 -25.03 -7.21 -1.23
CA SER A 69 -25.87 -6.30 -1.99
C SER A 69 -26.80 -5.46 -1.08
N GLU A 70 -26.49 -4.18 -0.89
CA GLU A 70 -27.47 -3.18 -0.42
C GLU A 70 -27.28 -1.79 -1.08
N GLY A 71 -26.63 -1.69 -2.25
CA GLY A 71 -26.34 -0.36 -2.81
C GLY A 71 -25.97 -0.25 -4.29
N GLY A 72 -26.39 -1.19 -5.14
CA GLY A 72 -26.24 -1.04 -6.59
C GLY A 72 -27.57 -1.33 -7.26
N GLU A 73 -28.20 -0.30 -7.83
CA GLU A 73 -29.38 -0.46 -8.68
C GLU A 73 -29.14 -1.55 -9.72
N LYS A 74 -30.08 -2.49 -9.80
CA LYS A 74 -30.20 -3.41 -10.93
C LYS A 74 -30.40 -2.55 -12.18
N LYS A 75 -29.42 -2.54 -13.07
CA LYS A 75 -29.61 -2.21 -14.49
C LYS A 75 -29.17 -3.38 -15.34
#